data_AF-A0A7T0BXP0-F1
#
_entry.id   AF-A0A7T0BXP0-F1
#
_cell.length_a   1.000
_cell.length_b   1.000
_cell.length_c   1.000
_cell.angle_alpha   90.00
_cell.angle_beta   90.00
_cell.angle_gamma   90.00
#
_symmetry.space_group_name_H-M   'P 1'
#
loop_
_entity.id
_entity.type
_entity.pdbx_description
1 polymer ?
#
loop_
_entity_poly.entity_id
_entity_poly.type
_entity_poly.pdbx_seq_one_letter_code
_entity_poly.pdbx_strand_id
1 'polypeptide(L)'
;MLRMVRSSIGVFGFLFFSMAFCVSTLAQSPPSTKPETQKRKFYEYKGNYREEIETLRKKFKDAFGYELMDASPGWKADEIRTMHRVFERLPDSFYRLPGLTKLIRLSAFPSKHQQGAGGRIPAATFPKFTTVYRQVLKSHMAVFQDDTFRLEFYDSLFSEEEADLENIVHHEMGHAMDISRGMLSFGKDWLEIAGFSILNLPPLDARPDGDYIYTLKNDPEIPNYAPVSGRHLPTYSRENPQEDFANSIAAYIHYPYFKYSHPARYKFLKQTVFDGKDVVMSSPGPSVFKDKVIADAKALVASGQWEQLFKLVTEMGRNTFPEVEKALMSVLYEAADPSRGNEGADWIARSTCYLNDPEALKLRRSLAADRRIKVSEIMKHERCFRMAKKVFEEDQVKWPLLNLYFFLENGRPMVQFLDPIGLNARARGFKTRYLWTLNFPKNTGKVVLNGSEEGPEFVTGAASLDLKKSAFRLFTLPEGAELELQVTAERYNELGQRFVSTPSAIKFVVHPWFPYTPTSEETVKVRYPPSMMQLEKRAGL
;
A
#
# COMPACT_ATOMS: atom_id res chain seq x y z
N MET A 1 -27.21 47.96 -9.20
CA MET A 1 -25.74 47.93 -9.33
C MET A 1 -25.17 46.92 -8.34
N LEU A 2 -25.15 45.63 -8.73
CA LEU A 2 -24.40 44.59 -8.03
C LEU A 2 -22.98 44.57 -8.59
N ARG A 3 -21.96 44.68 -7.74
CA ARG A 3 -20.58 44.33 -8.10
C ARG A 3 -20.25 42.97 -7.47
N MET A 4 -20.23 41.95 -8.32
CA MET A 4 -19.55 40.67 -8.08
C MET A 4 -18.07 40.96 -7.81
N VAL A 5 -17.60 40.58 -6.63
CA VAL A 5 -16.17 40.36 -6.38
C VAL A 5 -15.97 38.85 -6.44
N ARG A 6 -15.43 38.38 -7.58
CA ARG A 6 -14.92 37.02 -7.75
C ARG A 6 -13.69 36.87 -6.86
N SER A 7 -13.82 36.12 -5.77
CA SER A 7 -12.68 35.58 -5.02
C SER A 7 -12.29 34.25 -5.65
N SER A 8 -11.18 34.24 -6.36
CA SER A 8 -10.56 33.07 -6.97
C SER A 8 -9.85 32.27 -5.88
N ILE A 9 -10.57 31.35 -5.23
CA ILE A 9 -9.96 30.33 -4.37
C ILE A 9 -9.38 29.27 -5.29
N GLY A 10 -8.05 29.31 -5.47
CA GLY A 10 -7.31 28.26 -6.15
C GLY A 10 -7.40 26.95 -5.35
N VAL A 11 -8.09 25.97 -5.94
CA VAL A 11 -8.18 24.61 -5.42
C VAL A 11 -6.82 23.93 -5.63
N PHE A 12 -6.01 23.85 -4.58
CA PHE A 12 -4.87 22.92 -4.54
C PHE A 12 -5.40 21.52 -4.26
N GLY A 13 -5.76 20.81 -5.34
CA GLY A 13 -5.89 19.37 -5.29
C GLY A 13 -4.50 18.76 -5.09
N PHE A 14 -4.37 17.85 -4.12
CA PHE A 14 -3.16 17.07 -3.90
C PHE A 14 -2.79 16.33 -5.19
N LEU A 15 -1.69 16.76 -5.82
CA LEU A 15 -1.08 16.15 -7.00
C LEU A 15 0.07 15.27 -6.52
N PHE A 16 -0.10 13.95 -6.62
CA PHE A 16 1.00 13.00 -6.46
C PHE A 16 1.88 13.05 -7.72
N PHE A 17 3.16 13.38 -7.51
CA PHE A 17 4.20 13.35 -8.54
C PHE A 17 4.72 11.92 -8.73
N SER A 18 4.69 11.39 -9.96
CA SER A 18 5.65 10.37 -10.41
C SER A 18 6.20 10.73 -11.78
N MET A 19 7.53 10.71 -11.87
CA MET A 19 8.35 11.11 -13.01
C MET A 19 8.52 9.96 -14.01
N ALA A 20 8.67 10.32 -15.29
CA ALA A 20 8.70 9.44 -16.45
C ALA A 20 10.06 8.77 -16.70
N PHE A 21 10.04 7.61 -17.37
CA PHE A 21 11.19 7.04 -18.06
C PHE A 21 11.00 7.11 -19.58
N CYS A 22 12.01 7.64 -20.26
CA CYS A 22 12.31 7.34 -21.66
C CYS A 22 13.37 6.23 -21.68
N VAL A 23 13.12 5.13 -22.40
CA VAL A 23 14.18 4.29 -22.93
C VAL A 23 13.91 4.08 -24.41
N SER A 24 14.72 4.78 -25.20
CA SER A 24 14.87 4.59 -26.64
C SER A 24 15.83 3.42 -26.86
N THR A 25 15.42 2.42 -27.63
CA THR A 25 16.37 1.56 -28.36
C THR A 25 15.90 1.41 -29.80
N LEU A 26 16.61 2.09 -30.69
CA LEU A 26 16.65 1.82 -32.12
C LEU A 26 17.22 0.40 -32.33
N ALA A 27 16.47 -0.44 -33.02
CA ALA A 27 17.00 -1.61 -33.71
C ALA A 27 16.42 -1.61 -35.13
N GLN A 28 17.33 -1.53 -36.11
CA GLN A 28 17.02 -1.55 -37.54
C GLN A 28 16.41 -2.89 -37.93
N SER A 29 15.24 -2.85 -38.55
CA SER A 29 14.57 -3.99 -39.17
C SER A 29 15.23 -4.37 -40.50
N PRO A 30 15.60 -5.65 -40.75
CA PRO A 30 15.92 -6.15 -42.07
C PRO A 30 14.64 -6.37 -42.92
N PRO A 31 14.74 -6.43 -44.25
CA PRO A 31 13.60 -6.24 -45.15
C PRO A 31 12.63 -7.43 -45.20
N SER A 32 11.36 -7.05 -45.20
CA SER A 32 10.15 -7.75 -45.62
C SER A 32 10.34 -8.95 -46.56
N THR A 33 9.95 -10.14 -46.08
CA THR A 33 9.33 -11.18 -46.90
C THR A 33 7.90 -11.40 -46.39
N LYS A 34 6.91 -11.18 -47.27
CA LYS A 34 5.48 -11.33 -46.96
C LYS A 34 5.16 -12.81 -46.67
N PRO A 35 4.62 -13.18 -45.50
CA PRO A 35 3.99 -14.47 -45.32
C PRO A 35 2.60 -14.44 -45.97
N GLU A 36 2.27 -15.51 -46.70
CA GLU A 36 0.94 -15.74 -47.24
C GLU A 36 -0.14 -15.60 -46.16
N THR A 37 -1.22 -14.92 -46.52
CA THR A 37 -2.37 -14.69 -45.64
C THR A 37 -3.16 -15.98 -45.46
N GLN A 38 -2.79 -16.78 -44.46
CA GLN A 38 -3.74 -17.70 -43.85
C GLN A 38 -4.89 -16.87 -43.27
N LYS A 39 -6.06 -16.88 -43.95
CA LYS A 39 -7.30 -16.32 -43.42
C LYS A 39 -7.56 -16.99 -42.07
N ARG A 40 -7.40 -16.24 -40.97
CA ARG A 40 -7.81 -16.67 -39.63
C ARG A 40 -9.25 -17.18 -39.74
N LYS A 41 -9.51 -18.40 -39.28
CA LYS A 41 -10.87 -18.89 -39.09
C LYS A 41 -11.53 -17.93 -38.09
N PHE A 42 -12.46 -17.10 -38.58
CA PHE A 42 -13.34 -16.34 -37.72
C PHE A 42 -14.13 -17.36 -36.90
N TYR A 43 -13.92 -17.37 -35.59
CA TYR A 43 -14.76 -18.14 -34.68
C TYR A 43 -16.10 -17.39 -34.60
N GLU A 44 -17.10 -17.86 -35.33
CA GLU A 44 -18.46 -17.34 -35.24
C GLU A 44 -19.07 -17.83 -33.93
N TYR A 45 -19.17 -16.93 -32.95
CA TYR A 45 -19.94 -17.21 -31.73
C TYR A 45 -21.41 -17.34 -32.13
N LYS A 46 -22.01 -18.51 -31.89
CA LYS A 46 -23.38 -18.83 -32.34
C LYS A 46 -24.49 -18.17 -31.49
N GLY A 47 -24.14 -17.38 -30.48
CA GLY A 47 -25.10 -16.78 -29.53
C GLY A 47 -25.19 -15.26 -29.64
N ASN A 48 -26.25 -14.70 -29.05
CA ASN A 48 -26.42 -13.24 -28.92
C ASN A 48 -25.60 -12.72 -27.72
N TYR A 49 -24.36 -12.31 -28.00
CA TYR A 49 -23.41 -11.83 -26.97
C TYR A 49 -23.97 -10.69 -26.11
N ARG A 50 -24.81 -9.81 -26.68
CA ARG A 50 -25.42 -8.70 -25.95
C ARG A 50 -26.45 -9.18 -24.94
N GLU A 51 -27.30 -10.13 -25.33
CA GLU A 51 -28.33 -10.71 -24.46
C GLU A 51 -27.72 -11.52 -23.31
N GLU A 52 -26.62 -12.23 -23.59
CA GLU A 52 -25.83 -12.92 -22.56
C GLU A 52 -25.29 -11.93 -21.52
N ILE A 53 -24.66 -10.83 -21.97
CA ILE A 53 -24.15 -9.78 -21.06
C ILE A 53 -25.29 -9.20 -20.22
N GLU A 54 -26.41 -8.79 -20.84
CA GLU A 54 -27.53 -8.19 -20.11
C GLU A 54 -28.15 -9.16 -19.09
N THR A 55 -28.23 -10.45 -19.43
CA THR A 55 -28.68 -11.49 -18.49
C THR A 55 -27.72 -11.63 -17.30
N LEU A 56 -26.42 -11.64 -17.55
CA LEU A 56 -25.39 -11.71 -16.51
C LEU A 56 -25.38 -10.45 -15.62
N ARG A 57 -25.55 -9.26 -16.20
CA ARG A 57 -25.68 -8.00 -15.45
C ARG A 57 -26.88 -7.99 -14.55
N LYS A 58 -28.04 -8.39 -15.09
CA LYS A 58 -29.27 -8.50 -14.32
C LYS A 58 -29.09 -9.48 -13.16
N LYS A 59 -28.52 -10.66 -13.40
CA LYS A 59 -28.20 -11.63 -12.35
C LYS A 59 -27.28 -11.04 -11.28
N PHE A 60 -26.24 -10.31 -11.69
CA PHE A 60 -25.30 -9.66 -10.76
C PHE A 60 -25.99 -8.59 -9.90
N LYS A 61 -26.81 -7.73 -10.52
CA LYS A 61 -27.59 -6.70 -9.82
C LYS A 61 -28.60 -7.32 -8.85
N ASP A 62 -29.32 -8.34 -9.30
CA ASP A 62 -30.33 -9.02 -8.47
C ASP A 62 -29.67 -9.65 -7.23
N ALA A 63 -28.48 -10.25 -7.38
CA ALA A 63 -27.71 -10.84 -6.28
C ALA A 63 -27.15 -9.79 -5.31
N PHE A 64 -26.36 -8.83 -5.80
CA PHE A 64 -25.50 -7.98 -4.97
C PHE A 64 -25.99 -6.54 -4.83
N GLY A 65 -26.94 -6.11 -5.66
CA GLY A 65 -27.52 -4.77 -5.64
C GLY A 65 -26.82 -3.72 -6.48
N TYR A 66 -25.77 -4.08 -7.23
CA TYR A 66 -24.96 -3.13 -7.99
C TYR A 66 -25.17 -3.26 -9.49
N GLU A 67 -25.24 -2.11 -10.17
CA GLU A 67 -25.28 -2.05 -11.62
C GLU A 67 -23.86 -2.12 -12.19
N LEU A 68 -23.64 -3.07 -13.11
CA LEU A 68 -22.42 -3.12 -13.91
C LEU A 68 -22.57 -2.17 -15.10
N MET A 69 -21.86 -1.05 -15.05
CA MET A 69 -21.95 0.01 -16.04
C MET A 69 -20.78 -0.06 -17.02
N ASP A 70 -21.09 0.06 -18.31
CA ASP A 70 -20.07 0.17 -19.35
C ASP A 70 -19.49 1.57 -19.41
N ALA A 71 -18.16 1.62 -19.47
CA ALA A 71 -17.48 2.69 -20.18
C ALA A 71 -16.71 2.07 -21.37
N SER A 72 -15.48 2.50 -21.64
CA SER A 72 -14.67 1.98 -22.74
C SER A 72 -13.42 1.25 -22.22
N PRO A 73 -13.31 -0.09 -22.37
CA PRO A 73 -14.28 -1.00 -23.00
C PRO A 73 -15.47 -1.30 -22.08
N GLY A 74 -16.53 -1.87 -22.66
CA GLY A 74 -17.63 -2.44 -21.88
C GLY A 74 -17.25 -3.77 -21.22
N TRP A 75 -18.07 -4.21 -20.26
CA TRP A 75 -17.93 -5.49 -19.58
C TRP A 75 -17.99 -6.67 -20.55
N LYS A 76 -17.14 -7.68 -20.32
CA LYS A 76 -17.21 -8.96 -21.03
C LYS A 76 -17.92 -10.03 -20.21
N ALA A 77 -18.47 -11.05 -20.88
CA ALA A 77 -19.23 -12.10 -20.21
C ALA A 77 -18.38 -12.91 -19.20
N ASP A 78 -17.11 -13.17 -19.51
CA ASP A 78 -16.14 -13.80 -18.61
C ASP A 78 -15.78 -12.90 -17.42
N GLU A 79 -15.55 -11.60 -17.66
CA GLU A 79 -15.31 -10.60 -16.61
C GLU A 79 -16.48 -10.57 -15.61
N ILE A 80 -17.74 -10.52 -16.10
CA ILE A 80 -18.94 -10.51 -15.24
C ILE A 80 -19.05 -11.80 -14.43
N ARG A 81 -18.79 -12.97 -15.02
CA ARG A 81 -18.80 -14.26 -14.30
C ARG A 81 -17.73 -14.31 -13.21
N THR A 82 -16.54 -13.79 -13.49
CA THR A 82 -15.47 -13.68 -12.50
C THR A 82 -15.87 -12.75 -11.37
N MET A 83 -16.39 -11.56 -11.67
CA MET A 83 -16.89 -10.65 -10.63
C MET A 83 -18.01 -11.26 -9.79
N HIS A 84 -18.92 -12.03 -10.41
CA HIS A 84 -19.99 -12.72 -9.67
C HIS A 84 -19.41 -13.69 -8.64
N ARG A 85 -18.46 -14.55 -9.03
CA ARG A 85 -17.79 -15.50 -8.13
C ARG A 85 -17.01 -14.82 -7.00
N VAL A 86 -16.36 -13.70 -7.31
CA VAL A 86 -15.64 -12.89 -6.33
C VAL A 86 -16.62 -12.29 -5.31
N PHE A 87 -17.70 -11.67 -5.76
CA PHE A 87 -18.71 -11.08 -4.87
C PHE A 87 -19.47 -12.12 -4.03
N GLU A 88 -19.65 -13.36 -4.51
CA GLU A 88 -20.21 -14.47 -3.70
C GLU A 88 -19.39 -14.79 -2.45
N ARG A 89 -18.10 -14.41 -2.41
CA ARG A 89 -17.23 -14.61 -1.24
C ARG A 89 -17.25 -13.44 -0.25
N LEU A 90 -17.83 -12.31 -0.64
CA LEU A 90 -18.13 -11.23 0.30
C LEU A 90 -19.34 -11.63 1.15
N PRO A 91 -19.38 -11.25 2.44
CA PRO A 91 -20.58 -11.42 3.24
C PRO A 91 -21.70 -10.49 2.80
N ASP A 92 -22.94 -10.85 3.13
CA ASP A 92 -24.14 -10.08 2.77
C ASP A 92 -24.10 -8.61 3.23
N SER A 93 -23.32 -8.27 4.26
CA SER A 93 -23.14 -6.90 4.73
C SER A 93 -22.51 -5.98 3.67
N PHE A 94 -21.80 -6.54 2.68
CA PHE A 94 -21.24 -5.83 1.53
C PHE A 94 -22.18 -5.76 0.34
N TYR A 95 -23.41 -6.26 0.43
CA TYR A 95 -24.39 -6.18 -0.65
C TYR A 95 -25.29 -4.96 -0.43
N ARG A 96 -25.65 -4.27 -1.52
CA ARG A 96 -26.53 -3.07 -1.50
C ARG A 96 -26.03 -1.98 -0.56
N LEU A 97 -24.71 -1.72 -0.56
CA LEU A 97 -24.11 -0.69 0.28
C LEU A 97 -24.78 0.68 0.03
N PRO A 98 -25.17 1.41 1.10
CA PRO A 98 -25.81 2.71 0.95
C PRO A 98 -24.97 3.67 0.09
N GLY A 99 -25.59 4.31 -0.89
CA GLY A 99 -24.94 5.27 -1.78
C GLY A 99 -24.16 4.64 -2.95
N LEU A 100 -23.63 3.43 -2.81
CA LEU A 100 -22.97 2.73 -3.90
C LEU A 100 -24.01 2.04 -4.80
N THR A 101 -24.10 2.46 -6.05
CA THR A 101 -25.07 1.90 -7.00
C THR A 101 -24.43 1.30 -8.24
N LYS A 102 -23.19 1.69 -8.58
CA LYS A 102 -22.57 1.39 -9.87
C LYS A 102 -21.13 0.90 -9.71
N LEU A 103 -20.79 -0.14 -10.47
CA LEU A 103 -19.44 -0.62 -10.70
C LEU A 103 -19.11 -0.40 -12.18
N ILE A 104 -18.07 0.37 -12.46
CA ILE A 104 -17.75 0.85 -13.81
C ILE A 104 -16.54 0.11 -14.36
N ARG A 105 -16.63 -0.37 -15.61
CA ARG A 105 -15.51 -0.94 -16.36
C ARG A 105 -14.86 0.10 -17.25
N LEU A 106 -13.56 0.32 -17.10
CA LEU A 106 -12.76 1.29 -17.86
C LEU A 106 -11.47 0.64 -18.36
N SER A 107 -10.90 1.08 -19.48
CA SER A 107 -9.63 0.52 -19.99
C SER A 107 -8.47 0.73 -19.03
N ALA A 108 -8.28 1.98 -18.60
CA ALA A 108 -7.18 2.37 -17.75
C ALA A 108 -7.55 3.55 -16.86
N PHE A 109 -6.84 3.65 -15.73
CA PHE A 109 -6.93 4.81 -14.85
C PHE A 109 -6.47 6.08 -15.60
N PRO A 110 -7.21 7.20 -15.56
CA PRO A 110 -6.94 8.38 -16.38
C PRO A 110 -5.66 9.17 -16.02
N SER A 111 -4.88 8.74 -15.03
CA SER A 111 -3.60 9.37 -14.68
C SER A 111 -2.40 8.65 -15.31
N LYS A 112 -1.68 9.37 -16.19
CA LYS A 112 -0.35 8.95 -16.69
C LYS A 112 0.75 8.99 -15.60
N HIS A 113 0.49 9.65 -14.46
CA HIS A 113 1.49 9.99 -13.43
C HIS A 113 1.49 9.09 -12.19
N GLN A 114 0.66 8.05 -12.10
CA GLN A 114 0.63 7.15 -10.92
C GLN A 114 1.24 5.77 -11.18
N GLN A 115 1.98 5.58 -12.28
CA GLN A 115 2.54 4.27 -12.67
C GLN A 115 3.91 3.95 -12.05
N GLY A 116 4.41 4.79 -11.13
CA GLY A 116 5.69 4.55 -10.46
C GLY A 116 5.55 3.52 -9.34
N ALA A 117 6.39 2.49 -9.35
CA ALA A 117 6.53 1.41 -8.36
C ALA A 117 5.47 0.28 -8.33
N GLY A 118 4.18 0.54 -8.57
CA GLY A 118 3.09 -0.45 -8.36
C GLY A 118 2.48 -1.14 -9.61
N GLY A 119 3.00 -0.85 -10.80
CA GLY A 119 2.36 -1.24 -12.07
C GLY A 119 1.09 -0.42 -12.37
N ARG A 120 0.25 -0.90 -13.31
CA ARG A 120 -0.99 -0.20 -13.71
C ARG A 120 -2.07 -0.34 -12.63
N ILE A 121 -2.63 0.78 -12.15
CA ILE A 121 -3.73 0.79 -11.17
C ILE A 121 -4.86 -0.16 -11.62
N PRO A 122 -5.20 -1.22 -10.85
CA PRO A 122 -6.19 -2.22 -11.25
C PRO A 122 -7.64 -1.81 -10.93
N ALA A 123 -7.84 -1.02 -9.88
CA ALA A 123 -9.15 -0.55 -9.47
C ALA A 123 -9.03 0.77 -8.68
N ALA A 124 -10.15 1.47 -8.49
CA ALA A 124 -10.21 2.66 -7.65
C ALA A 124 -11.63 2.91 -7.11
N THR A 125 -11.70 3.43 -5.88
CA THR A 125 -12.93 3.85 -5.22
C THR A 125 -13.04 5.38 -5.16
N PHE A 126 -14.23 5.91 -5.47
CA PHE A 126 -14.56 7.34 -5.46
C PHE A 126 -15.76 7.62 -4.54
N PRO A 127 -15.96 8.83 -4.00
CA PRO A 127 -15.26 10.07 -4.32
C PRO A 127 -13.96 10.27 -3.53
N LYS A 128 -13.10 11.15 -4.04
CA LYS A 128 -11.91 11.60 -3.31
C LYS A 128 -12.32 12.57 -2.20
N PHE A 129 -11.47 12.70 -1.18
CA PHE A 129 -11.64 13.66 -0.11
C PHE A 129 -10.37 14.49 0.11
N THR A 130 -10.48 15.52 0.93
CA THR A 130 -9.35 16.28 1.45
C THR A 130 -9.48 16.44 2.94
N THR A 131 -8.36 16.33 3.65
CA THR A 131 -8.26 16.51 5.10
C THR A 131 -7.93 17.96 5.41
N VAL A 132 -8.84 18.65 6.10
CA VAL A 132 -8.71 20.06 6.47
C VAL A 132 -9.13 20.25 7.92
N TYR A 133 -8.33 20.99 8.68
CA TYR A 133 -8.76 21.56 9.94
C TYR A 133 -9.46 22.89 9.66
N ARG A 134 -10.70 23.00 10.14
CA ARG A 134 -11.50 24.23 10.02
C ARG A 134 -11.43 25.00 11.32
N GLN A 135 -10.78 26.17 11.31
CA GLN A 135 -10.64 27.02 12.49
C GLN A 135 -11.97 27.46 13.07
N VAL A 136 -12.90 27.85 12.19
CA VAL A 136 -14.25 28.30 12.57
C VAL A 136 -15.01 27.21 13.34
N LEU A 137 -14.76 25.94 13.01
CA LEU A 137 -15.41 24.79 13.63
C LEU A 137 -14.57 24.12 14.73
N LYS A 138 -13.30 24.53 14.87
CA LYS A 138 -12.28 23.90 15.72
C LYS A 138 -12.28 22.38 15.58
N SER A 139 -12.18 21.90 14.34
CA SER A 139 -12.36 20.48 14.05
C SER A 139 -11.54 20.03 12.85
N HIS A 140 -10.91 18.86 12.96
CA HIS A 140 -10.42 18.08 11.83
C HIS A 140 -11.58 17.54 11.02
N MET A 141 -11.49 17.67 9.70
CA MET A 141 -12.54 17.26 8.78
C MET A 141 -11.98 16.55 7.56
N ALA A 142 -12.60 15.44 7.19
CA ALA A 142 -12.48 14.86 5.86
C ALA A 142 -13.65 15.35 5.01
N VAL A 143 -13.34 16.14 3.98
CA VAL A 143 -14.34 16.76 3.09
C VAL A 143 -14.32 16.05 1.75
N PHE A 144 -15.38 15.32 1.45
CA PHE A 144 -15.54 14.63 0.17
C PHE A 144 -15.86 15.60 -0.96
N GLN A 145 -15.28 15.33 -2.13
CA GLN A 145 -15.60 16.04 -3.37
C GLN A 145 -17.03 15.69 -3.80
N ASP A 146 -17.70 16.65 -4.45
CA ASP A 146 -19.01 16.41 -5.07
C ASP A 146 -18.84 15.61 -6.37
N ASP A 147 -18.66 14.30 -6.19
CA ASP A 147 -18.50 13.31 -7.24
C ASP A 147 -19.29 12.05 -6.88
N THR A 148 -19.62 11.24 -7.87
CA THR A 148 -20.47 10.06 -7.70
C THR A 148 -19.72 8.96 -6.95
N PHE A 149 -20.33 8.43 -5.89
CA PHE A 149 -19.86 7.22 -5.22
C PHE A 149 -19.94 6.02 -6.16
N ARG A 150 -18.78 5.51 -6.56
CA ARG A 150 -18.63 4.40 -7.51
C ARG A 150 -17.29 3.70 -7.31
N LEU A 151 -17.24 2.46 -7.80
CA LEU A 151 -16.00 1.71 -7.97
C LEU A 151 -15.70 1.59 -9.46
N GLU A 152 -14.42 1.73 -9.80
CA GLU A 152 -13.91 1.61 -11.16
C GLU A 152 -12.93 0.44 -11.25
N PHE A 153 -13.06 -0.40 -12.29
CA PHE A 153 -12.21 -1.55 -12.55
C PHE A 153 -11.54 -1.44 -13.92
N TYR A 154 -10.23 -1.69 -13.97
CA TYR A 154 -9.38 -1.46 -15.15
C TYR A 154 -8.87 -2.74 -15.82
N ASP A 155 -8.33 -2.64 -17.04
CA ASP A 155 -7.81 -3.80 -17.79
C ASP A 155 -6.74 -4.59 -17.02
N SER A 156 -5.94 -3.90 -16.21
CA SER A 156 -4.92 -4.54 -15.37
C SER A 156 -5.53 -5.53 -14.38
N LEU A 157 -6.69 -5.25 -13.80
CA LEU A 157 -7.33 -6.15 -12.83
C LEU A 157 -7.60 -7.53 -13.43
N PHE A 158 -8.12 -7.57 -14.65
CA PHE A 158 -8.49 -8.82 -15.33
C PHE A 158 -7.29 -9.53 -15.96
N SER A 159 -6.08 -8.98 -15.79
CA SER A 159 -4.82 -9.62 -16.15
C SER A 159 -4.09 -10.19 -14.92
N GLU A 160 -4.63 -10.01 -13.72
CA GLU A 160 -4.06 -10.55 -12.48
C GLU A 160 -4.41 -12.04 -12.31
N GLU A 161 -3.59 -12.74 -11.52
CA GLU A 161 -3.93 -14.06 -11.02
C GLU A 161 -5.20 -14.01 -10.16
N GLU A 162 -6.00 -15.09 -10.17
CA GLU A 162 -7.34 -15.10 -9.55
C GLU A 162 -7.32 -14.69 -8.07
N ALA A 163 -6.30 -15.12 -7.31
CA ALA A 163 -6.15 -14.77 -5.89
C ALA A 163 -5.85 -13.27 -5.65
N ASP A 164 -5.06 -12.64 -6.53
CA ASP A 164 -4.77 -11.21 -6.42
C ASP A 164 -5.93 -10.36 -6.93
N LEU A 165 -6.61 -10.79 -8.00
CA LEU A 165 -7.86 -10.16 -8.48
C LEU A 165 -8.90 -10.10 -7.36
N GLU A 166 -9.17 -11.24 -6.73
CA GLU A 166 -10.16 -11.34 -5.66
C GLU A 166 -9.78 -10.48 -4.45
N ASN A 167 -8.50 -10.48 -4.07
CA ASN A 167 -7.99 -9.63 -3.00
C ASN A 167 -8.19 -8.14 -3.31
N ILE A 168 -7.83 -7.70 -4.52
CA ILE A 168 -8.00 -6.31 -4.98
C ILE A 168 -9.48 -5.92 -4.94
N VAL A 169 -10.39 -6.75 -5.45
CA VAL A 169 -11.83 -6.43 -5.44
C VAL A 169 -12.35 -6.32 -4.01
N HIS A 170 -11.95 -7.23 -3.10
CA HIS A 170 -12.38 -7.17 -1.70
C HIS A 170 -11.77 -5.97 -0.95
N HIS A 171 -10.54 -5.57 -1.30
CA HIS A 171 -9.91 -4.35 -0.83
C HIS A 171 -10.72 -3.11 -1.24
N GLU A 172 -11.09 -2.97 -2.52
CA GLU A 172 -11.92 -1.84 -2.98
C GLU A 172 -13.31 -1.84 -2.35
N MET A 173 -13.90 -3.02 -2.16
CA MET A 173 -15.14 -3.13 -1.39
C MET A 173 -14.96 -2.76 0.07
N GLY A 174 -13.74 -2.86 0.62
CA GLY A 174 -13.37 -2.32 1.93
C GLY A 174 -13.43 -0.80 1.97
N HIS A 175 -12.90 -0.11 0.95
CA HIS A 175 -13.06 1.35 0.80
C HIS A 175 -14.54 1.73 0.64
N ALA A 176 -15.31 0.98 -0.15
CA ALA A 176 -16.74 1.20 -0.29
C ALA A 176 -17.49 1.05 1.04
N MET A 177 -17.18 0.00 1.81
CA MET A 177 -17.75 -0.22 3.14
C MET A 177 -17.44 0.97 4.05
N ASP A 178 -16.18 1.40 4.08
CA ASP A 178 -15.72 2.53 4.88
C ASP A 178 -16.54 3.80 4.58
N ILE A 179 -16.63 4.20 3.31
CA ILE A 179 -17.42 5.35 2.84
C ILE A 179 -18.89 5.19 3.21
N SER A 180 -19.48 4.01 3.02
CA SER A 180 -20.90 3.77 3.29
C SER A 180 -21.27 3.82 4.78
N ARG A 181 -20.27 3.69 5.66
CA ARG A 181 -20.40 3.64 7.13
C ARG A 181 -19.86 4.90 7.82
N GLY A 182 -19.69 6.00 7.10
CA GLY A 182 -19.25 7.26 7.70
C GLY A 182 -17.75 7.36 7.95
N MET A 183 -16.94 6.62 7.17
CA MET A 183 -15.48 6.47 7.33
C MET A 183 -15.07 5.96 8.71
N LEU A 184 -15.32 4.68 8.96
CA LEU A 184 -14.83 3.98 10.14
C LEU A 184 -13.30 4.12 10.29
N SER A 185 -12.56 4.20 9.19
CA SER A 185 -11.10 4.41 9.19
C SER A 185 -10.66 5.74 9.81
N PHE A 186 -11.56 6.73 9.90
CA PHE A 186 -11.33 8.00 10.58
C PHE A 186 -11.83 8.03 12.03
N GLY A 187 -12.55 6.99 12.46
CA GLY A 187 -13.02 6.86 13.82
C GLY A 187 -11.88 6.67 14.82
N LYS A 188 -12.05 7.20 16.04
CA LYS A 188 -11.06 7.12 17.13
C LYS A 188 -10.57 5.68 17.33
N ASP A 189 -11.51 4.75 17.45
CA ASP A 189 -11.22 3.33 17.70
C ASP A 189 -10.30 2.74 16.63
N TRP A 190 -10.56 3.03 15.34
CA TRP A 190 -9.72 2.51 14.26
C TRP A 190 -8.34 3.16 14.26
N LEU A 191 -8.27 4.50 14.40
CA LEU A 191 -6.99 5.22 14.42
C LEU A 191 -6.09 4.73 15.55
N GLU A 192 -6.65 4.46 16.74
CA GLU A 192 -5.93 3.90 17.88
C GLU A 192 -5.46 2.47 17.61
N ILE A 193 -6.36 1.58 17.15
CA ILE A 193 -6.04 0.18 16.84
C ILE A 193 -4.99 0.08 15.72
N ALA A 194 -5.06 0.95 14.73
CA ALA A 194 -4.19 0.92 13.55
C ALA A 194 -2.88 1.69 13.76
N GLY A 195 -2.75 2.49 14.82
CA GLY A 195 -1.52 3.23 15.13
C GLY A 195 -1.33 4.50 14.29
N PHE A 196 -2.41 5.20 13.97
CA PHE A 196 -2.37 6.48 13.26
C PHE A 196 -2.69 7.66 14.19
N SER A 197 -1.95 8.75 14.01
CA SER A 197 -2.13 10.00 14.76
C SER A 197 -2.31 11.18 13.82
N ILE A 198 -3.07 12.18 14.24
CA ILE A 198 -3.23 13.41 13.47
C ILE A 198 -1.94 14.22 13.51
N LEU A 199 -1.46 14.63 12.33
CA LEU A 199 -0.39 15.59 12.17
C LEU A 199 -0.90 16.81 11.41
N ASN A 200 -0.90 17.97 12.06
CA ASN A 200 -1.28 19.23 11.44
C ASN A 200 -0.12 19.77 10.60
N LEU A 201 -0.44 20.24 9.40
CA LEU A 201 0.54 20.72 8.43
C LEU A 201 0.23 22.18 8.06
N PRO A 202 1.08 23.14 8.45
CA PRO A 202 0.83 24.54 8.14
C PRO A 202 0.99 24.78 6.64
N PRO A 203 0.12 25.57 5.98
CA PRO A 203 0.39 26.05 4.63
C PRO A 203 1.61 26.99 4.63
N LEU A 204 2.25 27.18 3.46
CA LEU A 204 3.43 28.04 3.35
C LEU A 204 3.15 29.51 3.74
N ASP A 205 1.90 29.95 3.64
CA ASP A 205 1.42 31.28 3.99
C ASP A 205 0.55 31.26 5.26
N ALA A 206 0.82 30.33 6.20
CA ALA A 206 0.02 30.12 7.39
C ALA A 206 -0.22 31.39 8.21
N ARG A 207 -1.45 31.49 8.72
CA ARG A 207 -1.92 32.54 9.63
C ARG A 207 -2.44 31.90 10.92
N PRO A 208 -2.32 32.55 12.08
CA PRO A 208 -2.77 31.98 13.36
C PRO A 208 -4.23 31.50 13.39
N ASP A 209 -5.10 32.16 12.63
CA ASP A 209 -6.54 31.92 12.53
C ASP A 209 -6.97 31.29 11.18
N GLY A 210 -6.00 30.84 10.38
CA GLY A 210 -6.25 30.21 9.08
C GLY A 210 -6.53 28.72 9.17
N ASP A 211 -7.39 28.22 8.28
CA ASP A 211 -7.56 26.80 8.03
C ASP A 211 -6.23 26.19 7.56
N TYR A 212 -6.01 24.91 7.87
CA TYR A 212 -4.81 24.19 7.47
C TYR A 212 -5.13 22.74 7.10
N ILE A 213 -4.24 22.10 6.36
CA ILE A 213 -4.36 20.68 6.07
C ILE A 213 -3.77 19.86 7.21
N TYR A 214 -4.21 18.61 7.34
CA TYR A 214 -3.59 17.65 8.24
C TYR A 214 -3.43 16.32 7.52
N THR A 215 -2.57 15.46 8.03
CA THR A 215 -2.43 14.07 7.60
C THR A 215 -2.63 13.13 8.79
N LEU A 216 -2.84 11.86 8.51
CA LEU A 216 -2.88 10.80 9.51
C LEU A 216 -1.57 10.04 9.42
N LYS A 217 -0.66 10.40 10.32
CA LYS A 217 0.71 9.94 10.39
C LYS A 217 0.76 8.56 11.05
N ASN A 218 1.36 7.59 10.36
CA ASN A 218 1.66 6.27 10.93
C ASN A 218 2.71 6.37 12.04
N ASP A 219 2.76 5.36 12.90
CA ASP A 219 3.86 5.13 13.83
C ASP A 219 5.04 4.43 13.11
N PRO A 220 6.25 5.01 13.06
CA PRO A 220 7.42 4.38 12.44
C PRO A 220 7.96 3.16 13.21
N GLU A 221 7.64 3.00 14.50
CA GLU A 221 8.11 1.89 15.34
C GLU A 221 7.22 0.64 15.20
N ILE A 222 5.96 0.80 14.79
CA ILE A 222 5.05 -0.32 14.57
C ILE A 222 5.38 -1.02 13.24
N PRO A 223 5.74 -2.32 13.24
CA PRO A 223 6.11 -3.03 12.01
C PRO A 223 4.95 -3.68 11.28
N ASN A 224 3.83 -3.91 11.96
CA ASN A 224 2.77 -4.81 11.54
C ASN A 224 1.44 -4.06 11.29
N TYR A 225 1.39 -3.37 10.15
CA TYR A 225 0.15 -2.83 9.58
C TYR A 225 -0.64 -3.93 8.87
N ALA A 226 -1.84 -3.66 8.39
CA ALA A 226 -2.66 -4.66 7.72
C ALA A 226 -1.91 -5.35 6.56
N PRO A 227 -1.99 -6.68 6.45
CA PRO A 227 -1.24 -7.39 5.42
C PRO A 227 -1.84 -7.11 4.03
N VAL A 228 -0.98 -7.01 3.02
CA VAL A 228 -1.34 -6.55 1.66
C VAL A 228 -1.42 -7.70 0.66
N SER A 229 -1.96 -7.47 -0.54
CA SER A 229 -1.92 -8.45 -1.64
C SER A 229 -0.49 -8.74 -2.10
N GLY A 230 -0.28 -9.83 -2.87
CA GLY A 230 1.07 -10.17 -3.37
C GLY A 230 1.68 -9.12 -4.29
N ARG A 231 0.83 -8.25 -4.84
CA ARG A 231 1.18 -7.14 -5.73
C ARG A 231 1.89 -6.00 -5.02
N HIS A 232 1.42 -5.62 -3.83
CA HIS A 232 1.84 -4.40 -3.14
C HIS A 232 3.09 -4.61 -2.28
N LEU A 233 3.80 -3.51 -2.00
CA LEU A 233 4.84 -3.52 -0.98
C LEU A 233 4.21 -3.49 0.42
N PRO A 234 4.85 -4.08 1.45
CA PRO A 234 4.34 -4.04 2.82
C PRO A 234 4.11 -2.62 3.37
N THR A 235 4.71 -1.59 2.77
CA THR A 235 4.51 -0.19 3.16
C THR A 235 3.14 0.37 2.77
N TYR A 236 2.36 -0.29 1.91
CA TYR A 236 1.13 0.25 1.36
C TYR A 236 0.07 0.55 2.44
N SER A 237 -0.15 -0.38 3.39
CA SER A 237 -1.05 -0.13 4.53
C SER A 237 -0.56 0.97 5.50
N ARG A 238 0.70 1.40 5.40
CA ARG A 238 1.25 2.50 6.22
C ARG A 238 0.97 3.88 5.61
N GLU A 239 0.49 3.93 4.37
CA GLU A 239 0.28 5.19 3.66
C GLU A 239 -0.78 6.05 4.32
N ASN A 240 -1.89 5.45 4.72
CA ASN A 240 -2.98 6.10 5.43
C ASN A 240 -3.92 5.05 6.07
N PRO A 241 -4.82 5.45 6.99
CA PRO A 241 -5.71 4.50 7.65
C PRO A 241 -6.80 3.91 6.75
N GLN A 242 -7.13 4.52 5.60
CA GLN A 242 -8.09 3.97 4.65
C GLN A 242 -7.51 2.70 4.01
N GLU A 243 -6.25 2.76 3.55
CA GLU A 243 -5.55 1.60 3.00
C GLU A 243 -5.36 0.51 4.07
N ASP A 244 -5.01 0.87 5.31
CA ASP A 244 -4.95 -0.11 6.41
C ASP A 244 -6.30 -0.78 6.66
N PHE A 245 -7.39 -0.02 6.63
CA PHE A 245 -8.75 -0.53 6.83
C PHE A 245 -9.19 -1.46 5.69
N ALA A 246 -9.04 -1.02 4.44
CA ALA A 246 -9.38 -1.82 3.26
C ALA A 246 -8.54 -3.11 3.18
N ASN A 247 -7.23 -3.03 3.45
CA ASN A 247 -6.39 -4.23 3.55
C ASN A 247 -6.78 -5.11 4.74
N SER A 248 -7.25 -4.54 5.85
CA SER A 248 -7.75 -5.33 6.99
C SER A 248 -9.03 -6.08 6.66
N ILE A 249 -9.92 -5.50 5.84
CA ILE A 249 -11.12 -6.19 5.34
C ILE A 249 -10.72 -7.36 4.43
N ALA A 250 -9.83 -7.13 3.46
CA ALA A 250 -9.29 -8.20 2.63
C ALA A 250 -8.57 -9.27 3.48
N ALA A 251 -7.86 -8.84 4.54
CA ALA A 251 -7.20 -9.71 5.50
C ALA A 251 -8.18 -10.61 6.25
N TYR A 252 -9.28 -10.04 6.73
CA TYR A 252 -10.31 -10.76 7.45
C TYR A 252 -10.91 -11.93 6.65
N ILE A 253 -10.99 -11.77 5.32
CA ILE A 253 -11.56 -12.77 4.41
C ILE A 253 -10.50 -13.80 3.97
N HIS A 254 -9.31 -13.36 3.58
CA HIS A 254 -8.36 -14.22 2.87
C HIS A 254 -7.19 -14.74 3.71
N TYR A 255 -6.98 -14.22 4.93
CA TYR A 255 -5.70 -14.36 5.65
C TYR A 255 -5.93 -15.12 6.95
N PRO A 256 -5.67 -16.45 6.99
CA PRO A 256 -6.05 -17.28 8.13
C PRO A 256 -5.39 -16.88 9.45
N TYR A 257 -4.22 -16.23 9.36
CA TYR A 257 -3.45 -15.80 10.52
C TYR A 257 -3.85 -14.41 11.03
N PHE A 258 -4.70 -13.66 10.33
CA PHE A 258 -5.03 -12.27 10.65
C PHE A 258 -5.59 -12.11 12.06
N LYS A 259 -6.41 -13.05 12.53
CA LYS A 259 -6.94 -13.04 13.91
C LYS A 259 -5.88 -13.19 15.00
N TYR A 260 -4.73 -13.80 14.68
CA TYR A 260 -3.62 -13.99 15.60
C TYR A 260 -2.62 -12.83 15.49
N SER A 261 -2.35 -12.35 14.28
CA SER A 261 -1.38 -11.29 14.03
C SER A 261 -1.91 -9.89 14.33
N HIS A 262 -3.23 -9.68 14.20
CA HIS A 262 -3.91 -8.41 14.46
C HIS A 262 -5.24 -8.61 15.20
N PRO A 263 -5.22 -9.16 16.42
CA PRO A 263 -6.44 -9.52 17.15
C PRO A 263 -7.38 -8.35 17.41
N ALA A 264 -6.85 -7.13 17.64
CA ALA A 264 -7.66 -5.94 17.83
C ALA A 264 -8.41 -5.52 16.56
N ARG A 265 -7.71 -5.44 15.41
CA ARG A 265 -8.33 -5.18 14.09
C ARG A 265 -9.37 -6.24 13.76
N TYR A 266 -9.05 -7.52 13.98
CA TYR A 266 -9.97 -8.64 13.74
C TYR A 266 -11.25 -8.50 14.57
N LYS A 267 -11.12 -8.24 15.88
CA LYS A 267 -12.26 -8.05 16.78
C LYS A 267 -13.12 -6.86 16.36
N PHE A 268 -12.50 -5.74 16.02
CA PHE A 268 -13.22 -4.56 15.53
C PHE A 268 -14.04 -4.90 14.29
N LEU A 269 -13.41 -5.43 13.24
CA LEU A 269 -14.08 -5.77 11.99
C LEU A 269 -15.19 -6.80 12.19
N LYS A 270 -14.94 -7.83 12.99
CA LYS A 270 -15.95 -8.83 13.36
C LYS A 270 -17.22 -8.15 13.89
N GLN A 271 -17.08 -7.16 14.76
CA GLN A 271 -18.20 -6.48 15.41
C GLN A 271 -18.86 -5.42 14.53
N THR A 272 -18.08 -4.66 13.75
CA THR A 272 -18.56 -3.45 13.07
C THR A 272 -18.87 -3.64 11.59
N VAL A 273 -18.28 -4.65 10.95
CA VAL A 273 -18.36 -4.89 9.50
C VAL A 273 -18.98 -6.25 9.17
N PHE A 274 -18.63 -7.28 9.94
CA PHE A 274 -18.99 -8.67 9.65
C PHE A 274 -20.12 -9.24 10.54
N ASP A 275 -20.86 -8.38 11.25
CA ASP A 275 -22.05 -8.74 12.05
C ASP A 275 -21.83 -9.91 13.02
N GLY A 276 -20.64 -9.97 13.63
CA GLY A 276 -20.23 -11.01 14.57
C GLY A 276 -19.77 -12.32 13.93
N LYS A 277 -19.76 -12.44 12.59
CA LYS A 277 -19.43 -13.68 11.88
C LYS A 277 -17.92 -13.87 11.71
N ASP A 278 -17.42 -15.05 12.07
CA ASP A 278 -16.07 -15.48 11.70
C ASP A 278 -16.10 -16.06 10.28
N VAL A 279 -15.23 -15.57 9.38
CA VAL A 279 -15.06 -16.14 8.03
C VAL A 279 -13.95 -17.18 7.96
N VAL A 280 -13.05 -17.17 8.94
CA VAL A 280 -11.94 -18.13 9.03
C VAL A 280 -12.17 -19.06 10.21
N MET A 281 -12.34 -20.36 9.94
CA MET A 281 -12.52 -21.36 10.99
C MET A 281 -11.31 -21.41 11.93
N SER A 282 -11.57 -21.63 13.22
CA SER A 282 -10.51 -21.87 14.19
C SER A 282 -9.93 -23.25 14.04
N SER A 283 -8.69 -23.32 13.58
CA SER A 283 -7.90 -24.54 13.65
C SER A 283 -7.47 -24.80 15.10
N PRO A 284 -7.53 -26.05 15.59
CA PRO A 284 -6.93 -26.40 16.88
C PRO A 284 -5.43 -26.07 16.88
N GLY A 285 -4.89 -25.72 18.05
CA GLY A 285 -3.48 -25.37 18.22
C GLY A 285 -3.24 -24.16 19.13
N PRO A 286 -2.00 -23.64 19.13
CA PRO A 286 -1.63 -22.49 19.96
C PRO A 286 -2.46 -21.24 19.65
N SER A 287 -2.76 -20.45 20.69
CA SER A 287 -3.41 -19.14 20.57
C SER A 287 -2.41 -18.01 20.31
N VAL A 288 -1.13 -18.23 20.62
CA VAL A 288 -0.04 -17.27 20.38
C VAL A 288 0.37 -17.33 18.91
N PHE A 289 0.42 -16.17 18.24
CA PHE A 289 0.68 -16.06 16.81
C PHE A 289 1.96 -16.77 16.36
N LYS A 290 3.09 -16.47 17.00
CA LYS A 290 4.39 -17.08 16.71
C LYS A 290 4.33 -18.60 16.82
N ASP A 291 3.84 -19.10 17.95
CA ASP A 291 3.78 -20.54 18.21
C ASP A 291 2.85 -21.25 17.22
N LYS A 292 1.74 -20.63 16.84
CA LYS A 292 0.80 -21.15 15.86
C LYS A 292 1.46 -21.29 14.48
N VAL A 293 2.13 -20.24 14.01
CA VAL A 293 2.85 -20.24 12.72
C VAL A 293 3.94 -21.31 12.68
N ILE A 294 4.73 -21.42 13.76
CA ILE A 294 5.84 -22.38 13.81
C ILE A 294 5.33 -23.82 13.94
N ALA A 295 4.27 -24.07 14.71
CA ALA A 295 3.64 -25.38 14.81
C ALA A 295 3.11 -25.83 13.44
N ASP A 296 2.40 -24.94 12.73
CA ASP A 296 1.86 -25.24 11.41
C ASP A 296 2.98 -25.48 10.39
N ALA A 297 4.03 -24.65 10.39
CA ALA A 297 5.18 -24.85 9.50
C ALA A 297 5.89 -26.18 9.75
N LYS A 298 6.11 -26.57 11.01
CA LYS A 298 6.73 -27.87 11.36
C LYS A 298 5.85 -29.05 10.94
N ALA A 299 4.53 -28.95 11.11
CA ALA A 299 3.60 -29.99 10.68
C ALA A 299 3.60 -30.16 9.15
N LEU A 300 3.67 -29.07 8.39
CA LEU A 300 3.76 -29.09 6.94
C LEU A 300 5.09 -29.72 6.46
N VAL A 301 6.20 -29.37 7.11
CA VAL A 301 7.51 -30.00 6.84
C VAL A 301 7.47 -31.50 7.14
N ALA A 302 6.92 -31.91 8.30
CA ALA A 302 6.85 -33.31 8.70
C ALA A 302 5.98 -34.17 7.76
N SER A 303 4.98 -33.55 7.12
CA SER A 303 4.06 -34.21 6.19
C SER A 303 4.43 -34.07 4.71
N GLY A 304 5.57 -33.43 4.40
CA GLY A 304 6.01 -33.20 3.01
C GLY A 304 5.11 -32.26 2.20
N GLN A 305 4.31 -31.42 2.87
CA GLN A 305 3.37 -30.48 2.23
C GLN A 305 4.07 -29.17 1.85
N TRP A 306 4.99 -29.25 0.89
CA TRP A 306 5.89 -28.15 0.50
C TRP A 306 5.19 -26.94 -0.11
N GLU A 307 4.14 -27.15 -0.91
CA GLU A 307 3.35 -26.06 -1.50
C GLU A 307 2.61 -25.27 -0.41
N GLN A 308 2.03 -25.96 0.57
CA GLN A 308 1.34 -25.36 1.70
C GLN A 308 2.33 -24.61 2.61
N LEU A 309 3.54 -25.16 2.82
CA LEU A 309 4.61 -24.46 3.53
C LEU A 309 4.97 -23.15 2.81
N PHE A 310 5.10 -23.20 1.49
CA PHE A 310 5.34 -22.00 0.67
C PHE A 310 4.22 -20.98 0.81
N LYS A 311 2.95 -21.40 0.78
CA LYS A 311 1.79 -20.51 1.01
C LYS A 311 1.83 -19.87 2.40
N LEU A 312 2.17 -20.64 3.43
CA LEU A 312 2.33 -20.13 4.80
C LEU A 312 3.45 -19.09 4.89
N VAL A 313 4.63 -19.35 4.32
CA VAL A 313 5.74 -18.37 4.35
C VAL A 313 5.40 -17.12 3.53
N THR A 314 4.74 -17.29 2.38
CA THR A 314 4.25 -16.19 1.55
C THR A 314 3.32 -15.28 2.34
N GLU A 315 2.38 -15.87 3.07
CA GLU A 315 1.43 -15.16 3.93
C GLU A 315 2.14 -14.38 5.06
N MET A 316 3.17 -14.96 5.68
CA MET A 316 3.98 -14.26 6.69
C MET A 316 4.80 -13.11 6.11
N GLY A 317 5.23 -13.21 4.85
CA GLY A 317 5.95 -12.16 4.13
C GLY A 317 5.08 -10.99 3.64
N ARG A 318 3.76 -11.03 3.85
CA ARG A 318 2.85 -9.90 3.55
C ARG A 318 2.95 -8.78 4.58
N ASN A 319 3.67 -9.00 5.67
CA ASN A 319 3.90 -8.05 6.73
C ASN A 319 5.27 -8.28 7.40
N THR A 320 5.64 -7.48 8.40
CA THR A 320 6.95 -7.59 9.06
C THR A 320 6.82 -8.10 10.50
N PHE A 321 7.31 -9.32 10.75
CA PHE A 321 7.30 -9.96 12.08
C PHE A 321 8.67 -10.61 12.38
N PRO A 322 9.68 -9.87 12.86
CA PRO A 322 11.06 -10.36 12.95
C PRO A 322 11.23 -11.65 13.73
N GLU A 323 10.53 -11.77 14.86
CA GLU A 323 10.64 -12.95 15.70
C GLU A 323 10.03 -14.19 15.06
N VAL A 324 8.90 -14.02 14.36
CA VAL A 324 8.24 -15.10 13.62
C VAL A 324 9.10 -15.49 12.43
N GLU A 325 9.63 -14.50 11.73
CA GLU A 325 10.47 -14.69 10.56
C GLU A 325 11.78 -15.41 10.90
N LYS A 326 12.46 -15.00 11.97
CA LYS A 326 13.67 -15.68 12.45
C LYS A 326 13.39 -17.13 12.85
N ALA A 327 12.26 -17.39 13.50
CA ALA A 327 11.86 -18.75 13.87
C ALA A 327 11.47 -19.60 12.64
N LEU A 328 10.80 -19.01 11.64
CA LEU A 328 10.52 -19.66 10.36
C LEU A 328 11.81 -19.98 9.61
N MET A 329 12.78 -19.09 9.62
CA MET A 329 14.09 -19.34 9.02
C MET A 329 14.75 -20.58 9.63
N SER A 330 14.70 -20.77 10.96
CA SER A 330 15.19 -21.99 11.59
C SER A 330 14.48 -23.25 11.08
N VAL A 331 13.15 -23.21 10.94
CA VAL A 331 12.37 -24.33 10.36
C VAL A 331 12.78 -24.60 8.91
N LEU A 332 12.98 -23.57 8.09
CA LEU A 332 13.39 -23.71 6.70
C LEU A 332 14.82 -24.27 6.56
N TYR A 333 15.75 -23.88 7.45
CA TYR A 333 17.10 -24.45 7.48
C TYR A 333 17.08 -25.94 7.82
N GLU A 334 16.35 -26.34 8.85
CA GLU A 334 16.18 -27.75 9.21
C GLU A 334 15.51 -28.56 8.10
N ALA A 335 14.50 -28.00 7.44
CA ALA A 335 13.83 -28.62 6.31
C ALA A 335 14.74 -28.75 5.09
N ALA A 336 15.68 -27.82 4.92
CA ALA A 336 16.66 -27.82 3.83
C ALA A 336 17.88 -28.69 4.12
N ASP A 337 17.97 -29.41 5.24
CA ASP A 337 19.13 -30.27 5.53
C ASP A 337 19.35 -31.30 4.39
N PRO A 338 20.59 -31.45 3.86
CA PRO A 338 20.89 -32.41 2.80
C PRO A 338 20.52 -33.86 3.13
N SER A 339 20.51 -34.24 4.42
CA SER A 339 20.09 -35.57 4.87
C SER A 339 18.62 -35.89 4.58
N ARG A 340 17.79 -34.86 4.36
CA ARG A 340 16.37 -35.00 3.98
C ARG A 340 16.15 -35.15 2.47
N GLY A 341 17.22 -35.19 1.67
CA GLY A 341 17.14 -35.27 0.22
C GLY A 341 16.79 -33.93 -0.44
N ASN A 342 16.34 -33.97 -1.70
CA ASN A 342 16.06 -32.75 -2.50
C ASN A 342 14.58 -32.43 -2.63
N GLU A 343 13.71 -33.24 -2.04
CA GLU A 343 12.28 -32.99 -2.07
C GLU A 343 11.96 -31.65 -1.37
N GLY A 344 11.15 -30.79 -2.00
CA GLY A 344 10.79 -29.50 -1.43
C GLY A 344 11.84 -28.38 -1.56
N ALA A 345 13.06 -28.65 -2.03
CA ALA A 345 14.14 -27.65 -2.10
C ALA A 345 13.76 -26.40 -2.92
N ASP A 346 13.07 -26.58 -4.05
CA ASP A 346 12.58 -25.45 -4.87
C ASP A 346 11.53 -24.60 -4.13
N TRP A 347 10.63 -25.24 -3.36
CA TRP A 347 9.63 -24.54 -2.56
C TRP A 347 10.25 -23.76 -1.40
N ILE A 348 11.22 -24.36 -0.71
CA ILE A 348 11.99 -23.67 0.34
C ILE A 348 12.72 -22.48 -0.26
N ALA A 349 13.43 -22.67 -1.39
CA ALA A 349 14.14 -21.59 -2.06
C ALA A 349 13.22 -20.43 -2.49
N ARG A 350 12.03 -20.73 -3.04
CA ARG A 350 11.02 -19.70 -3.37
C ARG A 350 10.49 -18.98 -2.12
N SER A 351 10.25 -19.72 -1.05
CA SER A 351 9.77 -19.18 0.23
C SER A 351 10.72 -18.12 0.78
N THR A 352 12.05 -18.33 0.66
CA THR A 352 13.04 -17.35 1.13
C THR A 352 12.96 -15.97 0.46
N CYS A 353 12.28 -15.82 -0.69
CA CYS A 353 12.11 -14.54 -1.36
C CYS A 353 11.07 -13.63 -0.68
N TYR A 354 10.25 -14.19 0.21
CA TYR A 354 9.23 -13.47 0.98
C TYR A 354 9.73 -13.00 2.35
N LEU A 355 10.93 -13.43 2.75
CA LEU A 355 11.51 -13.10 4.05
C LEU A 355 12.51 -11.94 3.89
N ASN A 356 12.56 -11.07 4.90
CA ASN A 356 13.45 -9.92 5.01
C ASN A 356 14.74 -10.21 5.79
N ASP A 357 14.88 -11.42 6.33
CA ASP A 357 16.05 -11.92 7.05
C ASP A 357 17.19 -12.18 6.05
N PRO A 358 18.37 -11.57 6.22
CA PRO A 358 19.51 -11.81 5.34
C PRO A 358 19.93 -13.28 5.22
N GLU A 359 19.66 -14.11 6.23
CA GLU A 359 19.94 -15.55 6.18
C GLU A 359 19.10 -16.27 5.10
N ALA A 360 17.93 -15.73 4.74
CA ALA A 360 17.09 -16.26 3.68
C ALA A 360 17.83 -16.26 2.32
N LEU A 361 18.61 -15.21 2.03
CA LEU A 361 19.45 -15.16 0.83
C LEU A 361 20.61 -16.15 0.91
N LYS A 362 21.19 -16.36 2.09
CA LYS A 362 22.28 -17.34 2.28
C LYS A 362 21.80 -18.77 2.05
N LEU A 363 20.65 -19.15 2.61
CA LEU A 363 20.04 -20.47 2.40
C LEU A 363 19.75 -20.73 0.90
N ARG A 364 19.19 -19.75 0.19
CA ARG A 364 18.94 -19.89 -1.26
C ARG A 364 20.22 -20.03 -2.07
N ARG A 365 21.29 -19.34 -1.67
CA ARG A 365 22.61 -19.48 -2.31
C ARG A 365 23.24 -20.85 -2.04
N SER A 366 23.13 -21.39 -0.83
CA SER A 366 23.67 -22.73 -0.53
C SER A 366 22.95 -23.81 -1.33
N LEU A 367 21.61 -23.78 -1.37
CA LEU A 367 20.82 -24.71 -2.19
C LEU A 367 21.22 -24.67 -3.68
N ALA A 368 21.52 -23.49 -4.21
CA ALA A 368 21.99 -23.35 -5.59
C ALA A 368 23.43 -23.86 -5.78
N ALA A 369 24.33 -23.58 -4.83
CA ALA A 369 25.72 -24.06 -4.85
C ALA A 369 25.78 -25.60 -4.82
N ASP A 370 24.92 -26.22 -4.02
CA ASP A 370 24.78 -27.67 -3.92
C ASP A 370 24.03 -28.31 -5.11
N ARG A 371 23.65 -27.51 -6.12
CA ARG A 371 22.90 -27.92 -7.32
C ARG A 371 21.54 -28.56 -7.01
N ARG A 372 20.94 -28.24 -5.86
CA ARG A 372 19.63 -28.76 -5.43
C ARG A 372 18.47 -27.98 -6.03
N ILE A 373 18.72 -26.77 -6.52
CA ILE A 373 17.76 -25.91 -7.22
C ILE A 373 18.38 -25.32 -8.48
N LYS A 374 17.53 -24.93 -9.44
CA LYS A 374 17.94 -24.15 -10.63
C LYS A 374 17.54 -22.70 -10.45
N VAL A 375 18.52 -21.79 -10.41
CA VAL A 375 18.26 -20.35 -10.25
C VAL A 375 17.30 -19.81 -11.31
N SER A 376 17.41 -20.26 -12.56
CA SER A 376 16.50 -19.85 -13.64
C SER A 376 15.03 -20.20 -13.37
N GLU A 377 14.76 -21.31 -12.68
CA GLU A 377 13.40 -21.71 -12.32
C GLU A 377 12.86 -20.92 -11.13
N ILE A 378 13.71 -20.64 -10.14
CA ILE A 378 13.33 -19.79 -9.00
C ILE A 378 13.00 -18.37 -9.45
N MET A 379 13.73 -17.84 -10.43
CA MET A 379 13.57 -16.48 -10.94
C MET A 379 12.31 -16.30 -11.81
N LYS A 380 11.61 -17.38 -12.19
CA LYS A 380 10.26 -17.29 -12.79
C LYS A 380 9.22 -16.81 -11.77
N HIS A 381 9.50 -16.96 -10.48
CA HIS A 381 8.63 -16.48 -9.43
C HIS A 381 8.79 -14.97 -9.26
N GLU A 382 7.69 -14.22 -9.36
CA GLU A 382 7.72 -12.76 -9.40
C GLU A 382 8.43 -12.13 -8.19
N ARG A 383 8.07 -12.53 -6.96
CA ARG A 383 8.75 -12.04 -5.75
C ARG A 383 10.26 -12.30 -5.77
N CYS A 384 10.69 -13.48 -6.22
CA CYS A 384 12.12 -13.80 -6.34
C CYS A 384 12.81 -12.93 -7.40
N PHE A 385 12.15 -12.67 -8.52
CA PHE A 385 12.62 -11.76 -9.56
C PHE A 385 12.76 -10.33 -9.03
N ARG A 386 11.77 -9.81 -8.29
CA ARG A 386 11.84 -8.49 -7.64
C ARG A 386 13.00 -8.39 -6.65
N MET A 387 13.35 -9.48 -5.99
CA MET A 387 14.48 -9.57 -5.06
C MET A 387 15.84 -9.83 -5.74
N ALA A 388 15.86 -9.95 -7.07
CA ALA A 388 17.07 -10.22 -7.83
C ALA A 388 18.11 -9.10 -7.66
N LYS A 389 19.39 -9.48 -7.76
CA LYS A 389 20.51 -8.52 -7.67
C LYS A 389 20.35 -7.38 -8.68
N LYS A 390 20.13 -7.73 -9.94
CA LYS A 390 20.01 -6.75 -11.02
C LYS A 390 18.85 -5.79 -10.80
N VAL A 391 17.66 -6.31 -10.47
CA VAL A 391 16.46 -5.49 -10.22
C VAL A 391 16.68 -4.56 -9.03
N PHE A 392 17.26 -5.07 -7.95
CA PHE A 392 17.56 -4.24 -6.78
C PHE A 392 18.56 -3.12 -7.12
N GLU A 393 19.72 -3.46 -7.66
CA GLU A 393 20.85 -2.54 -7.86
C GLU A 393 20.64 -1.54 -9.01
N GLU A 394 19.88 -1.91 -10.06
CA GLU A 394 19.67 -1.05 -11.22
C GLU A 394 18.39 -0.21 -11.14
N ASP A 395 17.39 -0.64 -10.38
CA ASP A 395 16.07 -0.01 -10.30
C ASP A 395 15.67 0.36 -8.86
N GLN A 396 15.40 -0.62 -7.99
CA GLN A 396 14.80 -0.35 -6.67
C GLN A 396 15.61 0.62 -5.81
N VAL A 397 16.94 0.50 -5.78
CA VAL A 397 17.79 1.43 -5.00
C VAL A 397 17.64 2.90 -5.39
N LYS A 398 17.08 3.20 -6.56
CA LYS A 398 16.82 4.57 -7.03
C LYS A 398 15.45 5.09 -6.60
N TRP A 399 14.56 4.26 -6.08
CA TRP A 399 13.20 4.68 -5.73
C TRP A 399 13.22 5.75 -4.64
N PRO A 400 12.45 6.85 -4.80
CA PRO A 400 12.41 7.91 -3.81
C PRO A 400 11.68 7.47 -2.54
N LEU A 401 11.93 8.19 -1.45
CA LEU A 401 11.14 8.09 -0.22
C LEU A 401 9.75 8.68 -0.45
N LEU A 402 8.73 8.13 0.20
CA LEU A 402 7.35 8.55 0.03
C LEU A 402 6.82 9.26 1.28
N ASN A 403 5.75 10.04 1.13
CA ASN A 403 5.04 10.69 2.25
C ASN A 403 5.97 11.45 3.20
N LEU A 404 6.81 12.33 2.65
CA LEU A 404 7.76 13.14 3.41
C LEU A 404 7.02 14.27 4.14
N TYR A 405 7.15 14.32 5.46
CA TYR A 405 6.53 15.34 6.32
C TYR A 405 7.57 15.99 7.23
N PHE A 406 7.51 17.32 7.37
CA PHE A 406 8.22 18.07 8.40
C PHE A 406 7.25 18.51 9.49
N PHE A 407 7.67 18.45 10.76
CA PHE A 407 6.89 18.95 11.89
C PHE A 407 7.76 19.29 13.09
N LEU A 408 7.21 20.07 14.03
CA LEU A 408 7.82 20.26 15.34
C LEU A 408 7.16 19.35 16.36
N GLU A 409 7.97 18.59 17.10
CA GLU A 409 7.50 17.77 18.23
C GLU A 409 8.23 18.21 19.50
N ASN A 410 7.49 18.81 20.43
CA ASN A 410 8.06 19.43 21.64
C ASN A 410 9.22 20.39 21.32
N GLY A 411 9.05 21.19 20.25
CA GLY A 411 10.07 22.13 19.74
C GLY A 411 11.25 21.50 18.99
N ARG A 412 11.26 20.17 18.82
CA ARG A 412 12.28 19.45 18.03
C ARG A 412 11.86 19.37 16.56
N PRO A 413 12.74 19.71 15.61
CA PRO A 413 12.45 19.59 14.19
C PRO A 413 12.57 18.13 13.75
N MET A 414 11.44 17.55 13.40
CA MET A 414 11.32 16.17 12.98
C MET A 414 11.03 16.10 11.49
N VAL A 415 11.51 15.03 10.85
CA VAL A 415 11.07 14.61 9.53
C VAL A 415 10.66 13.15 9.56
N GLN A 416 9.54 12.81 8.93
CA GLN A 416 9.08 11.42 8.81
C GLN A 416 8.73 11.10 7.35
N PHE A 417 8.99 9.86 6.94
CA PHE A 417 8.72 9.37 5.59
C PHE A 417 8.58 7.85 5.56
N LEU A 418 8.05 7.33 4.45
CA LEU A 418 8.05 5.92 4.11
C LEU A 418 9.26 5.57 3.24
N ASP A 419 9.82 4.40 3.52
CA ASP A 419 10.93 3.81 2.77
C ASP A 419 10.46 2.51 2.10
N PRO A 420 9.99 2.56 0.84
CA PRO A 420 9.44 1.39 0.16
C PRO A 420 10.48 0.27 -0.08
N ILE A 421 11.79 0.59 -0.03
CA ILE A 421 12.87 -0.33 -0.39
C ILE A 421 13.67 -0.81 0.82
N GLY A 422 13.46 -0.22 2.01
CA GLY A 422 14.20 -0.56 3.23
C GLY A 422 14.17 -2.06 3.56
N LEU A 423 13.00 -2.70 3.48
CA LEU A 423 12.85 -4.13 3.74
C LEU A 423 13.64 -4.99 2.74
N ASN A 424 13.52 -4.70 1.45
CA ASN A 424 14.27 -5.41 0.40
C ASN A 424 15.78 -5.18 0.52
N ALA A 425 16.21 -3.97 0.90
CA ALA A 425 17.62 -3.66 1.14
C ALA A 425 18.19 -4.52 2.28
N ARG A 426 17.47 -4.59 3.42
CA ARG A 426 17.82 -5.46 4.55
C ARG A 426 17.95 -6.91 4.12
N ALA A 427 16.94 -7.46 3.43
CA ALA A 427 16.93 -8.85 2.96
C ALA A 427 18.12 -9.21 2.07
N ARG A 428 18.71 -8.20 1.41
CA ARG A 428 19.89 -8.34 0.56
C ARG A 428 21.21 -8.06 1.28
N GLY A 429 21.18 -7.81 2.59
CA GLY A 429 22.35 -7.54 3.42
C GLY A 429 22.85 -6.10 3.32
N PHE A 430 22.01 -5.15 2.91
CA PHE A 430 22.34 -3.72 2.92
C PHE A 430 21.82 -3.07 4.20
N LYS A 431 22.66 -2.23 4.80
CA LYS A 431 22.29 -1.23 5.77
C LYS A 431 21.83 0.04 5.06
N THR A 432 21.12 0.89 5.79
CA THR A 432 20.58 2.14 5.25
C THR A 432 21.02 3.29 6.13
N ARG A 433 21.52 4.35 5.50
CA ARG A 433 21.73 5.65 6.12
C ARG A 433 20.85 6.66 5.41
N TYR A 434 20.09 7.45 6.15
CA TYR A 434 19.31 8.54 5.59
C TYR A 434 20.16 9.82 5.59
N LEU A 435 20.25 10.46 4.44
CA LEU A 435 20.96 11.73 4.27
C LEU A 435 19.92 12.82 4.05
N TRP A 436 20.07 13.95 4.73
CA TRP A 436 19.17 15.09 4.55
C TRP A 436 19.93 16.37 4.31
N THR A 437 19.29 17.26 3.54
CA THR A 437 19.82 18.56 3.13
C THR A 437 18.72 19.60 3.22
N LEU A 438 19.00 20.72 3.87
CA LEU A 438 18.10 21.85 4.00
C LEU A 438 18.62 23.04 3.18
N ASN A 439 17.79 23.48 2.25
CA ASN A 439 18.05 24.60 1.34
C ASN A 439 17.19 25.81 1.70
N PHE A 440 17.73 27.00 1.47
CA PHE A 440 17.08 28.29 1.71
C PHE A 440 16.78 28.93 0.34
N PRO A 441 15.55 28.77 -0.22
CA PRO A 441 15.27 29.09 -1.63
C PRO A 441 15.51 30.55 -2.02
N LYS A 442 15.45 31.48 -1.06
CA LYS A 442 15.58 32.94 -1.30
C LYS A 442 17.00 33.49 -1.16
N ASN A 443 17.99 32.69 -0.75
CA ASN A 443 19.39 33.13 -0.64
C ASN A 443 20.27 32.35 -1.62
N THR A 444 20.60 32.96 -2.75
CA THR A 444 21.53 32.47 -3.78
C THR A 444 23.01 32.42 -3.32
N GLY A 445 23.26 32.27 -2.03
CA GLY A 445 24.60 32.26 -1.44
C GLY A 445 24.65 31.64 -0.03
N LYS A 446 24.81 30.31 0.01
CA LYS A 446 25.42 29.52 1.10
C LYS A 446 24.92 29.74 2.54
N VAL A 447 23.92 28.94 2.95
CA VAL A 447 24.15 27.91 3.99
C VAL A 447 23.28 26.71 3.61
N VAL A 448 23.91 25.60 3.24
CA VAL A 448 23.23 24.32 3.15
C VAL A 448 23.46 23.64 4.50
N LEU A 449 22.40 23.36 5.25
CA LEU A 449 22.51 22.51 6.43
C LEU A 449 22.27 21.08 6.00
N ASN A 450 23.02 20.15 6.59
CA ASN A 450 22.90 18.76 6.26
C ASN A 450 23.24 17.89 7.46
N GLY A 451 22.84 16.65 7.35
CA GLY A 451 23.05 15.65 8.35
C GLY A 451 22.76 14.27 7.81
N SER A 452 22.95 13.30 8.68
CA SER A 452 22.62 11.92 8.38
C SER A 452 22.27 11.16 9.64
N GLU A 453 21.45 10.14 9.49
CA GLU A 453 21.12 9.21 10.56
C GLU A 453 21.18 7.79 10.02
N GLU A 454 21.78 6.86 10.77
CA GLU A 454 21.66 5.45 10.44
C GLU A 454 20.20 5.03 10.60
N GLY A 455 19.68 4.31 9.61
CA GLY A 455 18.35 3.74 9.68
C GLY A 455 18.23 2.77 10.86
N PRO A 456 17.01 2.52 11.34
CA PRO A 456 16.80 1.65 12.48
C PRO A 456 17.32 0.25 12.17
N GLU A 457 17.92 -0.39 13.19
CA GLU A 457 18.36 -1.80 13.08
C GLU A 457 17.19 -2.69 12.65
N PHE A 458 16.00 -2.38 13.15
CA PHE A 458 14.77 -3.00 12.72
C PHE A 458 13.99 -2.12 11.73
N VAL A 459 13.94 -2.57 10.48
CA VAL A 459 13.32 -1.82 9.38
C VAL A 459 11.84 -2.15 9.30
N THR A 460 10.99 -1.14 9.46
CA THR A 460 9.52 -1.26 9.42
C THR A 460 8.91 -0.75 8.11
N GLY A 461 9.73 -0.12 7.26
CA GLY A 461 9.27 0.57 6.04
C GLY A 461 8.92 2.04 6.27
N ALA A 462 9.18 2.60 7.46
CA ALA A 462 9.18 4.04 7.71
C ALA A 462 10.35 4.45 8.60
N ALA A 463 10.66 5.74 8.58
CA ALA A 463 11.66 6.33 9.44
C ALA A 463 11.24 7.74 9.88
N SER A 464 11.66 8.12 11.09
CA SER A 464 11.54 9.45 11.63
C SER A 464 12.90 9.91 12.11
N LEU A 465 13.34 11.10 11.69
CA LEU A 465 14.65 11.66 12.01
C LEU A 465 14.49 12.93 12.83
N ASP A 466 15.32 13.07 13.87
CA ASP A 466 15.50 14.34 14.59
C ASP A 466 16.59 15.13 13.87
N LEU A 467 16.20 16.21 13.18
CA LEU A 467 17.12 16.99 12.36
C LEU A 467 18.20 17.66 13.21
N LYS A 468 17.95 17.98 14.49
CA LYS A 468 18.98 18.57 15.36
C LYS A 468 20.01 17.53 15.78
N LYS A 469 19.57 16.32 16.12
CA LYS A 469 20.48 15.24 16.55
C LYS A 469 21.33 14.68 15.42
N SER A 470 20.76 14.61 14.22
CA SER A 470 21.42 14.02 13.05
C SER A 470 22.26 15.02 12.25
N ALA A 471 22.34 16.29 12.67
CA ALA A 471 23.07 17.33 11.95
C ALA A 471 24.59 17.22 12.10
N PHE A 472 25.32 17.55 11.05
CA PHE A 472 26.79 17.66 11.13
C PHE A 472 27.25 18.92 11.87
N ARG A 473 26.36 19.91 12.05
CA ARG A 473 26.65 21.17 12.74
C ARG A 473 25.40 21.63 13.49
N LEU A 474 25.61 22.27 14.63
CA LEU A 474 24.52 22.91 15.38
C LEU A 474 23.87 24.00 14.52
N PHE A 475 22.54 24.09 14.60
CA PHE A 475 21.77 25.08 13.87
C PHE A 475 20.45 25.42 14.57
N THR A 476 19.87 26.54 14.14
CA THR A 476 18.50 26.94 14.45
C THR A 476 17.76 27.14 13.14
N LEU A 477 16.52 26.67 13.05
CA LEU A 477 15.69 26.91 11.87
C LEU A 477 15.19 28.35 11.88
N PRO A 478 15.25 29.09 10.75
CA PRO A 478 14.62 30.39 10.67
C PRO A 478 13.10 30.26 10.75
N GLU A 479 12.49 31.03 11.65
CA GLU A 479 11.04 31.12 11.75
C GLU A 479 10.47 31.97 10.60
N GLY A 480 9.33 31.56 10.04
CA GLY A 480 8.64 32.32 8.99
C GLY A 480 9.31 32.34 7.61
N ALA A 481 10.49 31.72 7.44
CA ALA A 481 11.14 31.59 6.15
C ALA A 481 10.74 30.27 5.44
N GLU A 482 10.51 30.34 4.13
CA GLU A 482 10.37 29.14 3.30
C GLU A 482 11.69 28.39 3.25
N LEU A 483 11.62 27.09 3.49
CA LEU A 483 12.72 26.15 3.48
C LEU A 483 12.37 24.97 2.58
N GLU A 484 13.38 24.34 1.99
CA GLU A 484 13.23 23.09 1.27
C GLU A 484 14.11 22.02 1.90
N LEU A 485 13.49 20.93 2.37
CA LEU A 485 14.18 19.75 2.88
C LEU A 485 14.21 18.68 1.81
N GLN A 486 15.40 18.16 1.51
CA GLN A 486 15.60 17.00 0.66
C GLN A 486 16.13 15.84 1.50
N VAL A 487 15.60 14.64 1.26
CA VAL A 487 16.03 13.40 1.93
C VAL A 487 16.32 12.32 0.88
N THR A 488 17.42 11.59 1.08
CA THR A 488 17.79 10.40 0.30
C THR A 488 18.09 9.23 1.22
N ALA A 489 17.98 8.01 0.69
CA ALA A 489 18.46 6.80 1.32
C ALA A 489 19.76 6.33 0.66
N GLU A 490 20.85 6.28 1.42
CA GLU A 490 22.10 5.61 1.04
C GLU A 490 22.06 4.16 1.52
N ARG A 491 22.14 3.20 0.60
CA ARG A 491 22.25 1.77 0.89
C ARG A 491 23.68 1.34 0.77
N TYR A 492 24.22 0.68 1.79
CA TYR A 492 25.59 0.20 1.78
C TYR A 492 25.73 -1.18 2.44
N ASN A 493 26.76 -1.93 2.05
CA ASN A 493 27.05 -3.25 2.63
C ASN A 493 28.53 -3.42 2.95
N GLU A 494 28.87 -4.54 3.59
CA GLU A 494 30.24 -4.87 4.02
C GLU A 494 31.20 -5.09 2.85
N LEU A 495 30.68 -5.35 1.64
CA LEU A 495 31.47 -5.49 0.41
C LEU A 495 31.83 -4.14 -0.22
N GLY A 496 31.45 -3.03 0.40
CA GLY A 496 31.75 -1.68 -0.07
C GLY A 496 30.82 -1.17 -1.18
N GLN A 497 29.76 -1.92 -1.55
CA GLN A 497 28.77 -1.43 -2.51
C GLN A 497 27.96 -0.29 -1.89
N ARG A 498 27.68 0.75 -2.67
CA ARG A 498 26.88 1.91 -2.25
C ARG A 498 25.91 2.33 -3.35
N PHE A 499 24.68 2.63 -2.96
CA PHE A 499 23.63 3.15 -3.84
C PHE A 499 22.90 4.29 -3.14
N VAL A 500 22.46 5.29 -3.90
CA VAL A 500 21.72 6.44 -3.37
C VAL A 500 20.41 6.56 -4.13
N SER A 501 19.32 6.73 -3.39
CA SER A 501 17.99 6.93 -3.97
C SER A 501 17.86 8.27 -4.69
N THR A 502 16.86 8.38 -5.56
CA THR A 502 16.38 9.70 -6.00
C THR A 502 15.95 10.52 -4.76
N PRO A 503 16.31 11.81 -4.68
CA PRO A 503 15.89 12.67 -3.58
C PRO A 503 14.38 12.90 -3.53
N SER A 504 13.83 12.86 -2.32
CA SER A 504 12.47 13.33 -2.03
C SER A 504 12.56 14.70 -1.38
N ALA A 505 11.73 15.64 -1.82
CA ALA A 505 11.78 17.03 -1.36
C ALA A 505 10.43 17.51 -0.83
N ILE A 506 10.45 18.33 0.22
CA ILE A 506 9.30 19.06 0.73
C ILE A 506 9.67 20.52 1.00
N LYS A 507 8.75 21.43 0.69
CA LYS A 507 8.82 22.82 1.11
C LYS A 507 7.98 23.04 2.36
N PHE A 508 8.49 23.82 3.29
CA PHE A 508 7.81 24.11 4.55
C PHE A 508 8.23 25.47 5.12
N VAL A 509 7.47 25.95 6.09
CA VAL A 509 7.80 27.11 6.92
C VAL A 509 7.71 26.70 8.38
N VAL A 510 8.64 27.18 9.20
CA VAL A 510 8.63 26.92 10.64
C VAL A 510 7.79 27.97 11.34
N HIS A 511 6.75 27.51 12.02
CA HIS A 511 5.85 28.34 12.82
C HIS A 511 5.80 27.81 14.26
N PRO A 512 6.58 28.37 15.22
CA PRO A 512 6.60 27.85 16.60
C PRO A 512 5.26 27.93 17.33
N TRP A 513 4.40 28.88 16.92
CA TRP A 513 3.04 29.03 17.44
C TRP A 513 2.05 28.00 16.85
N PHE A 514 2.42 27.29 15.79
CA PHE A 514 1.51 26.38 15.10
C PHE A 514 1.39 25.04 15.85
N PRO A 515 0.18 24.52 16.05
CA PRO A 515 -0.03 23.27 16.78
C PRO A 515 0.21 22.05 15.87
N TYR A 516 1.46 21.69 15.60
CA TYR A 516 1.80 20.55 14.72
C TYR A 516 1.19 19.23 15.19
N THR A 517 1.18 19.00 16.50
CA THR A 517 0.49 17.88 17.15
C THR A 517 -0.71 18.42 17.92
N PRO A 518 -1.94 17.95 17.67
CA PRO A 518 -3.12 18.39 18.41
C PRO A 518 -3.00 18.01 19.89
N THR A 519 -3.59 18.83 20.77
CA THR A 519 -3.51 18.69 22.23
C THR A 519 -4.62 17.83 22.83
N SER A 520 -5.59 17.36 22.04
CA SER A 520 -6.73 16.58 22.53
C SER A 520 -7.03 15.34 21.67
N GLU A 521 -7.86 14.45 22.19
CA GLU A 521 -8.38 13.25 21.51
C GLU A 521 -9.35 13.61 20.37
N GLU A 522 -8.93 14.43 19.42
CA GLU A 522 -9.80 14.97 18.37
C GLU A 522 -10.20 13.88 17.37
N THR A 523 -11.50 13.69 17.19
CA THR A 523 -12.07 12.82 16.16
C THR A 523 -12.13 13.55 14.83
N VAL A 524 -11.81 12.87 13.73
CA VAL A 524 -12.01 13.39 12.38
C VAL A 524 -13.50 13.36 12.04
N LYS A 525 -14.10 14.52 11.75
CA LYS A 525 -15.49 14.60 11.27
C LYS A 525 -15.54 14.40 9.77
N VAL A 526 -16.51 13.65 9.29
CA VAL A 526 -16.72 13.45 7.86
C VAL A 526 -17.78 14.41 7.34
N ARG A 527 -17.52 15.04 6.19
CA ARG A 527 -18.52 15.80 5.43
C ARG A 527 -18.67 15.21 4.05
N TYR A 528 -19.90 14.80 3.75
CA TYR A 528 -20.28 14.34 2.44
C TYR A 528 -20.87 15.48 1.60
N PRO A 529 -20.70 15.45 0.26
CA PRO A 529 -21.38 16.39 -0.61
C PRO A 529 -22.92 16.21 -0.54
N PRO A 530 -23.71 17.20 -1.00
CA PRO A 530 -25.17 17.11 -1.04
C PRO A 530 -25.70 15.82 -1.68
N SER A 531 -25.02 15.34 -2.74
CA SER A 531 -25.32 14.10 -3.45
C SER A 531 -25.23 12.83 -2.57
N MET A 532 -24.53 12.91 -1.43
CA MET A 532 -24.29 11.80 -0.50
C MET A 532 -24.75 12.08 0.94
N MET A 533 -25.49 13.17 1.19
CA MET A 533 -25.98 13.55 2.54
C MET A 533 -26.78 12.46 3.28
N GLN A 534 -27.36 11.49 2.56
CA GLN A 534 -28.03 10.35 3.17
C GLN A 534 -27.09 9.48 4.02
N LEU A 535 -25.78 9.51 3.74
CA LEU A 535 -24.77 8.77 4.50
C LEU A 535 -24.47 9.43 5.85
N GLU A 536 -24.44 10.77 5.90
CA GLU A 536 -24.28 11.53 7.17
C GLU A 536 -25.36 11.12 8.18
N LYS A 537 -26.64 11.14 7.74
CA LYS A 537 -27.79 10.82 8.59
C LYS A 537 -27.78 9.40 9.13
N ARG A 538 -27.21 8.43 8.38
CA ARG A 538 -27.17 7.01 8.78
C ARG A 538 -26.00 6.70 9.71
N ALA A 539 -24.89 7.44 9.57
CA ALA A 539 -23.74 7.31 10.46
C ALA A 539 -23.97 7.96 11.83
N GLY A 540 -25.10 8.65 12.05
CA GLY A 540 -25.35 9.42 13.26
C GLY A 540 -24.44 10.64 13.40
N LEU A 541 -23.94 11.15 12.27
CA LEU A 541 -23.01 12.29 12.17
C LEU A 541 -23.72 13.63 11.98
#